data_AF-A0A916VSX1-F1
#
_entry.id   AF-A0A916VSX1-F1
#
_cell.length_a   1.000
_cell.length_b   1.000
_cell.length_c   1.000
_cell.angle_alpha   90.00
_cell.angle_beta   90.00
_cell.angle_gamma   90.00
#
_symmetry.space_group_name_H-M   'P 1'
#
loop_
_entity.id
_entity.type
_entity.pdbx_description
1 polymer ?
#
loop_
_entity_poly.entity_id
_entity_poly.type
_entity_poly.pdbx_seq_one_letter_code
_entity_poly.pdbx_strand_id
1 'polypeptide(L)'
;MLRLEQQYFFVSCSLQDIIRTHLSRNPNLDNFQEKAAIQLNDTHPSIGVAELMRLLVDEHDMEWEKAWNITQNTFGYTNHTLLSEALERWPVSMFATLLPRHLEIIYEINFRFLEKVKKRYPGDDGRLARMSLIEEFPEKRVRMAHLACAGAHAINGVAALHTQLLKTDVLRDFYEFCPEKFTNKTNGITPRRWLLISNPKLALLITEKLAKIGLRI
;
A
#
# COMPACT_ATOMS: atom_id res chain seq x y z
N MET A 1 13.75 14.98 5.38
CA MET A 1 13.97 15.32 3.96
C MET A 1 14.54 14.13 3.21
N LEU A 2 15.80 13.73 3.45
CA LEU A 2 16.47 12.64 2.72
C LEU A 2 15.68 11.32 2.61
N ARG A 3 15.04 10.84 3.69
CA ARG A 3 14.26 9.60 3.64
C ARG A 3 13.04 9.69 2.71
N LEU A 4 12.33 10.82 2.71
CA LEU A 4 11.18 11.03 1.82
C LEU A 4 11.63 11.14 0.37
N GLU A 5 12.75 11.83 0.11
CA GLU A 5 13.36 11.91 -1.23
C GLU A 5 13.76 10.53 -1.75
N GLN A 6 14.38 9.69 -0.91
CA GLN A 6 14.73 8.31 -1.26
C GLN A 6 13.48 7.48 -1.58
N GLN A 7 12.45 7.54 -0.73
CA GLN A 7 11.19 6.84 -0.97
C GLN A 7 10.57 7.27 -2.30
N TYR A 8 10.49 8.58 -2.53
CA TYR A 8 9.95 9.13 -3.77
C TYR A 8 10.77 8.72 -4.99
N PHE A 9 12.10 8.81 -4.93
CA PHE A 9 13.00 8.43 -6.01
C PHE A 9 12.74 6.98 -6.47
N PHE A 10 12.76 6.03 -5.53
CA PHE A 10 12.52 4.62 -5.87
C PHE A 10 11.11 4.38 -6.40
N VAL A 11 10.10 5.03 -5.82
CA VAL A 11 8.71 4.92 -6.26
C VAL A 11 8.52 5.46 -7.67
N SER A 12 8.98 6.67 -7.95
CA SER A 12 8.80 7.32 -9.25
C SER A 12 9.54 6.56 -10.34
N CYS A 13 10.80 6.17 -10.11
CA CYS A 13 11.54 5.34 -11.06
C CYS A 13 10.82 4.02 -11.35
N SER A 14 10.31 3.33 -10.31
CA SER A 14 9.61 2.05 -10.48
C SER A 14 8.31 2.21 -11.27
N LEU A 15 7.50 3.23 -10.96
CA LEU A 15 6.22 3.45 -11.63
C LEU A 15 6.40 3.83 -13.11
N GLN A 16 7.34 4.73 -13.41
CA GLN A 16 7.66 5.08 -14.79
C GLN A 16 8.17 3.88 -15.59
N ASP A 17 8.98 3.00 -14.98
CA ASP A 17 9.46 1.77 -15.60
C ASP A 17 8.32 0.77 -15.91
N ILE A 18 7.38 0.62 -14.97
CA ILE A 18 6.20 -0.23 -15.14
C ILE A 18 5.28 0.33 -16.25
N ILE A 19 5.02 1.65 -16.25
CA ILE A 19 4.23 2.32 -17.30
C ILE A 19 4.88 2.15 -18.67
N ARG A 20 6.19 2.39 -18.78
CA ARG A 20 6.95 2.18 -20.03
C ARG A 20 6.82 0.74 -20.52
N THR A 21 6.98 -0.23 -19.62
CA THR A 21 6.84 -1.65 -19.96
C THR A 21 5.42 -1.99 -20.41
N HIS A 22 4.39 -1.42 -19.76
CA HIS A 22 3.00 -1.59 -20.14
C HIS A 22 2.72 -1.05 -21.54
N LEU A 23 3.14 0.19 -21.82
CA LEU A 23 2.93 0.86 -23.11
C LEU A 23 3.71 0.20 -24.26
N SER A 24 4.79 -0.53 -23.96
CA SER A 24 5.48 -1.33 -24.99
C SER A 24 4.66 -2.53 -25.50
N ARG A 25 3.60 -2.91 -24.78
CA ARG A 25 2.78 -4.11 -25.05
C ARG A 25 1.29 -3.81 -25.23
N ASN A 26 0.84 -2.62 -24.87
CA ASN A 26 -0.56 -2.20 -24.90
C ASN A 26 -0.64 -0.79 -25.50
N PRO A 27 -1.73 -0.45 -26.20
CA PRO A 27 -1.84 0.83 -26.91
C PRO A 27 -2.00 2.05 -25.99
N ASN A 28 -2.51 1.86 -24.77
CA ASN A 28 -2.77 2.91 -23.79
C ASN A 28 -2.73 2.32 -22.37
N LEU A 29 -3.11 3.11 -21.35
CA LEU A 29 -3.08 2.73 -19.94
C LEU A 29 -4.44 2.27 -19.39
N ASP A 30 -5.47 2.11 -20.22
CA ASP A 30 -6.84 1.87 -19.75
C ASP A 30 -7.00 0.53 -19.02
N ASN A 31 -6.18 -0.45 -19.39
CA ASN A 31 -6.14 -1.77 -18.77
C ASN A 31 -4.92 -1.96 -17.85
N PHE A 32 -4.31 -0.87 -17.35
CA PHE A 32 -3.08 -0.92 -16.56
C PHE A 32 -3.19 -1.84 -15.33
N GLN A 33 -4.26 -1.70 -14.55
CA GLN A 33 -4.59 -2.50 -13.36
C GLN A 33 -4.80 -3.99 -13.67
N GLU A 34 -5.11 -4.37 -14.91
CA GLU A 34 -5.26 -5.78 -15.30
C GLU A 34 -3.90 -6.44 -15.61
N LYS A 35 -2.87 -5.63 -15.86
CA LYS A 35 -1.54 -6.08 -16.27
C LYS A 35 -0.47 -5.83 -15.22
N ALA A 36 -0.71 -4.91 -14.29
CA ALA A 36 0.20 -4.55 -13.21
C ALA A 36 -0.50 -4.65 -11.86
N ALA A 37 0.12 -5.37 -10.93
CA ALA A 37 -0.24 -5.40 -9.52
C ALA A 37 0.96 -4.96 -8.69
N ILE A 38 0.80 -3.92 -7.88
CA ILE A 38 1.89 -3.32 -7.11
C ILE A 38 1.62 -3.51 -5.62
N GLN A 39 2.51 -4.22 -4.93
CA GLN A 39 2.40 -4.44 -3.49
C GLN A 39 3.22 -3.40 -2.71
N LEU A 40 2.52 -2.60 -1.91
CA LEU A 40 3.10 -1.69 -0.93
C LEU A 40 3.45 -2.49 0.32
N ASN A 41 4.73 -2.75 0.53
CA ASN A 41 5.20 -3.41 1.75
C ASN A 41 5.52 -2.36 2.82
N ASP A 42 4.63 -2.28 3.81
CA ASP A 42 4.58 -1.20 4.79
C ASP A 42 4.31 0.17 4.13
N THR A 43 4.49 1.25 4.88
CA THR A 43 4.12 2.62 4.47
C THR A 43 5.15 3.33 3.58
N HIS A 44 6.37 2.79 3.47
CA HIS A 44 7.46 3.44 2.74
C HIS A 44 7.13 3.77 1.28
N PRO A 45 6.52 2.87 0.48
CA PRO A 45 6.17 3.18 -0.90
C PRO A 45 4.77 3.81 -1.05
N SER A 46 4.07 4.20 0.04
CA SER A 46 2.69 4.72 -0.03
C SER A 46 2.56 5.99 -0.88
N ILE A 47 3.63 6.76 -1.05
CA ILE A 47 3.65 7.91 -1.97
C ILE A 47 3.36 7.50 -3.42
N GLY A 48 3.54 6.22 -3.76
CA GLY A 48 3.20 5.65 -5.06
C GLY A 48 1.74 5.80 -5.44
N VAL A 49 0.83 5.88 -4.46
CA VAL A 49 -0.59 6.18 -4.73
C VAL A 49 -0.73 7.56 -5.39
N ALA A 50 -0.09 8.58 -4.81
CA ALA A 50 -0.16 9.93 -5.36
C ALA A 50 0.70 10.10 -6.62
N GLU A 51 1.85 9.43 -6.70
CA GLU A 51 2.70 9.47 -7.90
C GLU A 51 2.04 8.79 -9.11
N LEU A 52 1.37 7.65 -8.93
CA LEU A 52 0.62 7.04 -10.03
C LEU A 52 -0.51 7.95 -10.49
N MET A 53 -1.25 8.58 -9.56
CA MET A 53 -2.25 9.59 -9.90
C MET A 53 -1.65 10.75 -10.69
N ARG A 54 -0.50 11.28 -10.26
CA ARG A 54 0.20 12.36 -10.95
C ARG A 54 0.58 11.95 -12.38
N LEU A 55 1.17 10.78 -12.55
CA LEU A 55 1.57 10.26 -13.87
C LEU A 55 0.35 10.07 -14.79
N LEU A 56 -0.72 9.46 -14.29
CA LEU A 56 -1.93 9.23 -15.09
C LEU A 56 -2.63 10.53 -15.47
N VAL A 57 -2.80 11.46 -14.52
CA VAL A 57 -3.55 12.71 -14.73
C VAL A 57 -2.71 13.74 -15.48
N ASP A 58 -1.50 14.02 -15.00
CA ASP A 58 -0.72 15.17 -15.48
C ASP A 58 0.14 14.85 -16.71
N GLU A 59 0.62 13.61 -16.86
CA GLU A 59 1.50 13.21 -17.99
C GLU A 59 0.78 12.43 -19.08
N HIS A 60 -0.36 11.82 -18.74
CA HIS A 60 -1.15 11.00 -19.66
C HIS A 60 -2.59 11.52 -19.85
N ASP A 61 -2.86 12.74 -19.38
CA ASP A 61 -4.13 13.47 -19.57
C ASP A 61 -5.38 12.66 -19.19
N MET A 62 -5.26 11.77 -18.20
CA MET A 62 -6.36 10.93 -17.77
C MET A 62 -7.28 11.69 -16.82
N GLU A 63 -8.59 11.60 -17.05
CA GLU A 63 -9.57 12.14 -16.09
C GLU A 63 -9.41 11.52 -14.71
N TRP A 64 -9.59 12.34 -13.67
CA TRP A 64 -9.36 11.96 -12.27
C TRP A 64 -10.05 10.65 -11.88
N GLU A 65 -11.34 10.49 -12.19
CA GLU A 65 -12.11 9.30 -11.78
C GLU A 65 -11.58 8.02 -12.43
N LYS A 66 -11.15 8.10 -13.70
CA LYS A 66 -10.54 6.98 -14.39
C LYS A 66 -9.16 6.67 -13.80
N ALA A 67 -8.30 7.67 -13.64
CA ALA A 67 -6.99 7.52 -13.03
C ALA A 67 -7.07 6.94 -11.61
N TRP A 68 -8.03 7.39 -10.82
CA TRP A 68 -8.25 6.92 -9.46
C TRP A 68 -8.75 5.48 -9.43
N ASN A 69 -9.66 5.09 -10.33
CA ASN A 69 -10.09 3.70 -10.45
C ASN A 69 -8.91 2.77 -10.79
N ILE A 70 -8.08 3.16 -11.76
CA ILE A 70 -6.86 2.40 -12.12
C ILE A 70 -5.92 2.29 -10.93
N THR A 71 -5.66 3.41 -10.25
CA THR A 71 -4.77 3.48 -9.09
C THR A 71 -5.26 2.54 -7.98
N GLN A 72 -6.53 2.62 -7.59
CA GLN A 72 -7.09 1.78 -6.53
C GLN A 72 -6.98 0.29 -6.85
N ASN A 73 -7.24 -0.09 -8.10
CA ASN A 73 -7.20 -1.49 -8.54
C ASN A 73 -5.77 -2.00 -8.82
N THR A 74 -4.78 -1.13 -8.88
CA THR A 74 -3.37 -1.52 -9.08
C THR A 74 -2.69 -1.88 -7.76
N PHE A 75 -2.98 -1.16 -6.67
CA PHE A 75 -2.23 -1.29 -5.41
C PHE A 75 -2.85 -2.27 -4.41
N GLY A 76 -1.99 -3.12 -3.83
CA GLY A 76 -2.24 -3.84 -2.58
C GLY A 76 -1.32 -3.32 -1.46
N TYR A 77 -1.76 -3.39 -0.19
CA TYR A 77 -1.00 -2.90 0.96
C TYR A 77 -0.82 -3.98 2.03
N THR A 78 0.43 -4.30 2.36
CA THR A 78 0.78 -5.14 3.51
C THR A 78 1.21 -4.25 4.68
N ASN A 79 0.51 -4.34 5.80
CA ASN A 79 0.97 -3.74 7.05
C ASN A 79 1.81 -4.76 7.84
N HIS A 80 2.98 -4.32 8.31
CA HIS A 80 3.96 -5.14 9.03
C HIS A 80 4.11 -4.76 10.52
N THR A 81 3.44 -3.71 10.97
CA THR A 81 3.59 -3.18 12.32
C THR A 81 2.25 -2.75 12.90
N LEU A 82 2.03 -3.11 14.17
CA LEU A 82 0.90 -2.66 14.97
C LEU A 82 1.24 -1.42 15.82
N LEU A 83 2.52 -1.03 15.88
CA LEU A 83 2.97 0.12 16.65
C LEU A 83 2.53 1.39 15.91
N SER A 84 1.54 2.09 16.47
CA SER A 84 0.95 3.29 15.89
C SER A 84 1.97 4.41 15.63
N GLU A 85 3.03 4.46 16.45
CA GLU A 85 4.17 5.36 16.36
C GLU A 85 5.12 5.02 15.21
N ALA A 86 5.10 3.78 14.73
CA ALA A 86 5.90 3.32 13.60
C ALA A 86 5.21 3.58 12.24
N LEU A 87 3.91 3.92 12.25
CA LEU A 87 3.20 4.31 11.04
C LEU A 87 3.68 5.68 10.58
N GLU A 88 4.27 5.74 9.38
CA GLU A 88 4.92 6.95 8.91
C GLU A 88 3.94 8.13 8.79
N ARG A 89 4.37 9.25 9.37
CA ARG A 89 3.70 10.55 9.27
C ARG A 89 4.73 11.60 8.89
N TRP A 90 4.43 12.36 7.85
CA TRP A 90 5.33 13.39 7.34
C TRP A 90 4.71 14.78 7.52
N PRO A 91 5.45 15.78 8.01
CA PRO A 91 4.98 17.15 8.04
C PRO A 91 4.50 17.61 6.66
N VAL A 92 3.33 18.24 6.62
CA VAL A 92 2.79 18.81 5.37
C VAL A 92 3.76 19.84 4.78
N SER A 93 4.45 20.62 5.62
CA SER A 93 5.48 21.57 5.21
C SER A 93 6.62 20.92 4.41
N MET A 94 7.02 19.69 4.79
CA MET A 94 8.04 18.93 4.07
C MET A 94 7.54 18.50 2.70
N PHE A 95 6.29 18.04 2.62
CA PHE A 95 5.62 17.71 1.36
C PHE A 95 5.47 18.94 0.45
N ALA A 96 5.03 20.07 1.00
CA ALA A 96 4.88 21.32 0.25
C ALA A 96 6.21 21.80 -0.37
N THR A 97 7.33 21.54 0.31
CA THR A 97 8.66 21.92 -0.17
C THR A 97 9.19 20.95 -1.23
N LEU A 98 9.07 19.64 -0.99
CA LEU A 98 9.69 18.61 -1.84
C LEU A 98 8.80 18.12 -2.99
N LEU A 99 7.51 17.95 -2.71
CA LEU A 99 6.54 17.27 -3.56
C LEU A 99 5.21 18.07 -3.59
N PRO A 100 5.22 19.35 -4.01
CA PRO A 100 4.04 20.22 -3.93
C PRO A 100 2.85 19.67 -4.71
N ARG A 101 3.08 19.12 -5.91
CA ARG A 101 2.01 18.52 -6.71
C ARG A 101 1.41 17.27 -6.07
N HIS A 102 2.24 16.41 -5.45
CA HIS A 102 1.74 15.25 -4.72
C HIS A 102 0.91 15.66 -3.52
N LEU A 103 1.26 16.75 -2.85
CA LEU A 103 0.47 17.26 -1.74
C LEU A 103 -0.93 17.70 -2.19
N GLU A 104 -1.04 18.40 -3.33
CA GLU A 104 -2.34 18.74 -3.93
C GLU A 104 -3.19 17.49 -4.22
N ILE A 105 -2.58 16.48 -4.84
CA ILE A 105 -3.23 15.19 -5.13
C ILE A 105 -3.67 14.50 -3.84
N ILE A 106 -2.85 14.49 -2.80
CA ILE A 106 -3.19 13.89 -1.50
C ILE A 106 -4.36 14.63 -0.84
N TYR A 107 -4.41 15.96 -0.93
CA TYR A 107 -5.56 16.72 -0.45
C TYR A 107 -6.85 16.40 -1.21
N GLU A 108 -6.77 16.25 -2.53
CA GLU A 108 -7.92 15.89 -3.36
C GLU A 108 -8.41 14.46 -3.04
N ILE A 109 -7.49 13.50 -2.89
CA ILE A 109 -7.81 12.14 -2.41
C ILE A 109 -8.49 12.22 -1.05
N ASN A 110 -7.94 13.01 -0.11
CA ASN A 110 -8.50 13.15 1.22
C ASN A 110 -9.92 13.73 1.18
N PHE A 111 -10.15 14.78 0.42
CA PHE A 111 -11.45 15.41 0.27
C PHE A 111 -12.50 14.42 -0.25
N ARG A 112 -12.23 13.76 -1.39
CA ARG A 112 -13.15 12.78 -1.98
C ARG A 112 -13.37 11.56 -1.07
N PHE A 113 -12.33 11.12 -0.37
CA PHE A 113 -12.44 10.02 0.58
C PHE A 113 -13.34 10.38 1.76
N LEU A 114 -13.10 11.53 2.40
CA LEU A 114 -13.90 11.98 3.54
C LEU A 114 -15.35 12.27 3.17
N GLU A 115 -15.63 12.74 1.95
CA GLU A 115 -17.01 12.86 1.46
C GLU A 115 -17.73 11.50 1.41
N LYS A 116 -17.05 10.41 1.04
CA LYS A 116 -17.61 9.06 1.09
C LYS A 116 -17.83 8.58 2.53
N VAL A 117 -16.89 8.87 3.43
CA VAL A 117 -17.01 8.53 4.86
C VAL A 117 -18.18 9.28 5.49
N LYS A 118 -18.29 10.59 5.25
CA LYS A 118 -19.37 11.46 5.77
C LYS A 118 -20.74 11.02 5.30
N LYS A 119 -20.88 10.60 4.04
CA LYS A 119 -22.13 10.04 3.50
C LYS A 119 -22.53 8.73 4.19
N ARG A 120 -21.57 7.89 4.56
CA ARG A 120 -21.83 6.60 5.23
C ARG A 120 -22.06 6.71 6.73
N TYR A 121 -21.42 7.68 7.38
CA TYR A 121 -21.51 7.93 8.81
C TYR A 121 -21.88 9.39 9.08
N PRO A 122 -23.12 9.82 8.77
CA PRO A 122 -23.55 11.19 8.96
C PRO A 122 -23.51 11.56 10.45
N GLY A 123 -22.84 12.68 10.78
CA GLY A 123 -22.73 13.20 12.15
C GLY A 123 -21.58 12.65 13.00
N ASP A 124 -20.79 11.69 12.48
CA ASP A 124 -19.60 11.15 13.18
C ASP A 124 -18.33 11.92 12.79
N ASP A 125 -18.24 13.18 13.21
CA ASP A 125 -17.07 14.03 12.94
C ASP A 125 -15.77 13.47 13.55
N GLY A 126 -15.90 12.73 14.66
CA GLY A 126 -14.78 12.03 15.28
C GLY A 126 -14.16 10.99 14.35
N ARG A 127 -14.99 10.21 13.64
CA ARG A 127 -14.53 9.26 12.63
C ARG A 127 -13.91 9.95 11.42
N LEU A 128 -14.46 11.08 10.95
CA LEU A 128 -13.83 11.85 9.87
C LEU A 128 -12.40 12.27 10.24
N ALA A 129 -12.19 12.76 11.46
CA ALA A 129 -10.87 13.10 11.97
C ALA A 129 -9.93 11.88 12.05
N ARG A 130 -10.42 10.75 12.57
CA ARG A 130 -9.62 9.51 12.68
C ARG A 130 -9.29 8.88 11.33
N MET A 131 -10.16 8.99 10.32
CA MET A 131 -9.96 8.38 9.00
C MET A 131 -9.24 9.29 7.99
N SER A 132 -9.19 10.60 8.23
CA SER A 132 -8.53 11.56 7.31
C SER A 132 -7.10 11.13 6.96
N LEU A 133 -6.63 11.48 5.77
CA LEU A 133 -5.25 11.28 5.36
C LEU A 133 -4.33 12.36 5.96
N ILE A 134 -4.92 13.44 6.46
CA ILE A 134 -4.23 14.57 7.07
C ILE A 134 -4.55 14.58 8.56
N GLU A 135 -3.51 14.47 9.39
CA GLU A 135 -3.58 14.78 10.81
C GLU A 135 -3.44 16.30 10.99
N GLU A 136 -4.30 16.92 11.80
CA GLU A 136 -4.36 18.39 11.95
C GLU A 136 -3.47 18.92 13.09
N PHE A 137 -3.36 18.17 14.19
CA PHE A 137 -2.66 18.59 15.41
C PHE A 137 -1.62 17.55 15.86
N PRO A 138 -0.54 17.95 16.56
CA PRO A 138 -0.17 19.34 16.89
C PRO A 138 0.41 20.12 15.69
N GLU A 139 0.86 19.41 14.65
CA GLU A 139 1.33 19.95 13.38
C GLU A 139 0.66 19.15 12.26
N LYS A 140 0.29 19.81 11.16
CA LYS A 140 -0.32 19.11 10.03
C LYS A 140 0.61 18.06 9.45
N ARG A 141 0.15 16.81 9.36
CA ARG A 141 0.94 15.67 8.86
C ARG A 141 0.15 14.81 7.90
N VAL A 142 0.83 14.32 6.86
CA VAL A 142 0.30 13.28 5.97
C VAL A 142 0.46 11.92 6.64
N ARG A 143 -0.62 11.16 6.78
CA ARG A 143 -0.66 9.82 7.37
C ARG A 143 -0.50 8.77 6.27
N MET A 144 0.70 8.22 6.11
CA MET A 144 1.05 7.38 4.94
C MET A 144 0.32 6.03 4.94
N ALA A 145 0.01 5.48 6.11
CA ALA A 145 -0.84 4.29 6.23
C ALA A 145 -2.25 4.55 5.71
N HIS A 146 -2.80 5.74 5.97
CA HIS A 146 -4.15 6.10 5.54
C HIS A 146 -4.20 6.33 4.03
N LEU A 147 -3.16 6.95 3.46
CA LEU A 147 -2.99 7.07 2.02
C LEU A 147 -2.95 5.69 1.33
N ALA A 148 -2.19 4.74 1.87
CA ALA A 148 -2.17 3.36 1.37
C ALA A 148 -3.55 2.69 1.47
N CYS A 149 -4.24 2.80 2.62
CA CYS A 149 -5.56 2.20 2.80
C CYS A 149 -6.61 2.78 1.86
N ALA A 150 -6.58 4.10 1.60
CA ALA A 150 -7.48 4.75 0.65
C ALA A 150 -7.16 4.35 -0.80
N GLY A 151 -5.87 4.25 -1.15
CA GLY A 151 -5.38 3.98 -2.49
C GLY A 151 -5.23 2.52 -2.88
N ALA A 152 -5.42 1.57 -1.96
CA ALA A 152 -5.32 0.13 -2.25
C ALA A 152 -6.68 -0.56 -2.30
N HIS A 153 -6.83 -1.57 -3.16
CA HIS A 153 -8.01 -2.45 -3.20
C HIS A 153 -7.93 -3.61 -2.21
N ALA A 154 -6.72 -3.97 -1.75
CA ALA A 154 -6.49 -5.03 -0.79
C ALA A 154 -5.52 -4.60 0.32
N ILE A 155 -5.83 -4.97 1.56
CA ILE A 155 -5.03 -4.69 2.75
C ILE A 155 -4.80 -6.02 3.47
N ASN A 156 -3.56 -6.37 3.80
CA ASN A 156 -3.27 -7.59 4.53
C ASN A 156 -2.30 -7.40 5.70
N GLY A 157 -2.52 -8.20 6.74
CA GLY A 157 -1.55 -8.42 7.81
C GLY A 157 -0.74 -9.70 7.60
N VAL A 158 0.29 -9.88 8.41
CA VAL A 158 1.35 -10.89 8.20
C VAL A 158 1.28 -12.12 9.12
N ALA A 159 0.28 -12.17 10.01
CA ALA A 159 -0.04 -13.32 10.86
C ALA A 159 -1.50 -13.21 11.31
N ALA A 160 -2.16 -14.32 11.65
CA ALA A 160 -3.60 -14.31 11.99
C ALA A 160 -3.92 -13.33 13.13
N LEU A 161 -3.18 -13.41 14.24
CA LEU A 161 -3.31 -12.49 15.38
C LEU A 161 -3.02 -11.04 14.98
N HIS A 162 -1.98 -10.81 14.17
CA HIS A 162 -1.64 -9.49 13.66
C HIS A 162 -2.78 -8.89 12.84
N THR A 163 -3.36 -9.66 11.91
CA THR A 163 -4.50 -9.21 11.10
C THR A 163 -5.73 -8.93 11.98
N GLN A 164 -5.95 -9.71 13.04
CA GLN A 164 -7.04 -9.45 13.97
C GLN A 164 -6.86 -8.10 14.67
N LEU A 165 -5.67 -7.83 15.22
CA LEU A 165 -5.36 -6.56 15.89
C LEU A 165 -5.40 -5.37 14.92
N LEU A 166 -4.96 -5.57 13.68
CA LEU A 166 -5.09 -4.56 12.62
C LEU A 166 -6.55 -4.16 12.39
N LYS A 167 -7.48 -5.12 12.42
CA LYS A 167 -8.92 -4.89 12.23
C LYS A 167 -9.62 -4.32 13.45
N THR A 168 -9.19 -4.65 14.66
CA THR A 168 -9.88 -4.26 15.90
C THR A 168 -9.33 -3.00 16.54
N ASP A 169 -8.09 -2.63 16.22
CA ASP A 169 -7.38 -1.52 16.88
C ASP A 169 -6.85 -0.52 15.83
N VAL A 170 -5.75 -0.87 15.15
CA VAL A 170 -4.95 0.08 14.36
C VAL A 170 -5.70 0.68 13.15
N LEU A 171 -6.43 -0.14 12.39
CA LEU A 171 -7.18 0.27 11.19
C LEU A 171 -8.68 -0.03 11.34
N ARG A 172 -9.19 0.01 12.58
CA ARG A 172 -10.59 -0.32 12.89
C ARG A 172 -11.58 0.45 12.05
N ASP A 173 -11.46 1.77 11.99
CA ASP A 173 -12.42 2.60 11.23
C ASP A 173 -12.38 2.31 9.72
N PHE A 174 -11.20 1.98 9.17
CA PHE A 174 -11.06 1.54 7.77
C PHE A 174 -11.68 0.16 7.53
N TYR A 175 -11.53 -0.77 8.48
CA TYR A 175 -12.15 -2.09 8.42
C TYR A 175 -13.68 -2.01 8.50
N GLU A 176 -14.22 -1.16 9.37
CA GLU A 176 -15.67 -0.93 9.47
C GLU A 176 -16.23 -0.28 8.19
N PHE A 177 -15.44 0.55 7.49
CA PHE A 177 -15.82 1.22 6.26
C PHE A 177 -15.76 0.31 5.02
N CYS A 178 -14.69 -0.47 4.87
CA CYS A 178 -14.42 -1.36 3.73
C CYS A 178 -13.89 -2.73 4.19
N PRO A 179 -14.71 -3.56 4.87
CA PRO A 179 -14.25 -4.83 5.44
C PRO A 179 -13.73 -5.82 4.39
N GLU A 180 -14.27 -5.77 3.18
CA GLU A 180 -13.91 -6.63 2.04
C GLU A 180 -12.45 -6.49 1.61
N LYS A 181 -11.80 -5.35 1.91
CA LYS A 181 -10.39 -5.13 1.58
C LYS A 181 -9.44 -5.95 2.46
N PHE A 182 -9.86 -6.36 3.65
CA PHE A 182 -8.94 -6.86 4.68
C PHE A 182 -8.78 -8.38 4.68
N THR A 183 -7.59 -8.86 4.35
CA THR A 183 -7.22 -10.27 4.34
C THR A 183 -6.03 -10.58 5.27
N ASN A 184 -5.75 -11.88 5.46
CA ASN A 184 -4.54 -12.33 6.14
C ASN A 184 -3.64 -13.08 5.15
N LYS A 185 -2.34 -12.79 5.20
CA LYS A 185 -1.30 -13.54 4.48
C LYS A 185 -0.16 -13.83 5.45
N THR A 186 -0.20 -14.98 6.12
CA THR A 186 0.85 -15.37 7.06
C THR A 186 2.21 -15.45 6.37
N ASN A 187 3.22 -14.77 6.93
CA ASN A 187 4.57 -14.78 6.39
C ASN A 187 5.15 -16.19 6.33
N GLY A 188 6.07 -16.39 5.39
CA GLY A 188 6.82 -17.64 5.25
C GLY A 188 8.28 -17.37 4.95
N ILE A 189 9.10 -18.41 5.07
CA ILE A 189 10.51 -18.38 4.71
C ILE A 189 10.77 -19.35 3.58
N THR A 190 11.71 -19.01 2.68
CA THR A 190 12.06 -19.90 1.58
C THR A 190 12.86 -21.12 2.09
N PRO A 191 12.38 -22.36 1.88
CA PRO A 191 13.11 -23.56 2.29
C PRO A 191 14.44 -23.72 1.55
N ARG A 192 14.61 -23.08 0.38
CA ARG A 192 15.86 -23.15 -0.39
C ARG A 192 17.03 -22.58 0.41
N ARG A 193 16.86 -21.38 0.99
CA ARG A 193 17.91 -20.77 1.82
C ARG A 193 17.91 -21.32 3.24
N TRP A 194 16.74 -21.47 3.84
CA TRP A 194 16.61 -21.76 5.28
C TRP A 194 16.61 -23.24 5.65
N LEU A 195 16.64 -24.14 4.66
CA LEU A 195 16.86 -25.58 4.86
C LEU A 195 17.96 -26.12 3.94
N LEU A 196 17.82 -26.01 2.61
CA LEU A 196 18.73 -26.67 1.67
C LEU A 196 20.17 -26.12 1.76
N ILE A 197 20.32 -24.79 1.81
CA ILE A 197 21.63 -24.14 1.92
C ILE A 197 22.14 -24.14 3.36
N SER A 198 21.30 -23.79 4.34
CA SER A 198 21.73 -23.63 5.73
C SER A 198 21.97 -24.96 6.45
N ASN A 199 21.28 -26.03 6.07
CA ASN A 199 21.38 -27.34 6.73
C ASN A 199 21.28 -28.51 5.73
N PRO A 200 22.29 -28.68 4.86
CA PRO A 200 22.28 -29.70 3.81
C PRO A 200 22.19 -31.12 4.38
N LYS A 201 22.76 -31.39 5.57
CA LYS A 201 22.68 -32.71 6.23
C LYS A 201 21.23 -33.05 6.60
N LEU A 202 20.50 -32.11 7.19
CA LEU A 202 19.08 -32.30 7.51
C LEU A 202 18.25 -32.45 6.24
N ALA A 203 18.51 -31.64 5.21
CA ALA A 203 17.81 -31.74 3.93
C ALA A 203 17.99 -33.12 3.27
N LEU A 204 19.22 -33.64 3.25
CA LEU A 204 19.52 -34.99 2.76
C LEU A 204 18.80 -36.06 3.58
N LEU A 205 18.87 -35.99 4.91
CA LEU A 205 18.19 -36.94 5.78
C LEU A 205 16.68 -36.96 5.53
N ILE A 206 16.03 -35.79 5.41
CA ILE A 206 14.60 -35.73 5.11
C ILE A 206 14.31 -36.33 3.73
N THR A 207 15.13 -36.00 2.72
CA THR A 207 14.98 -36.54 1.37
C THR A 207 15.09 -38.07 1.35
N GLU A 208 16.06 -38.64 2.04
CA GLU A 208 16.24 -40.10 2.15
C GLU A 208 15.05 -40.80 2.81
N LYS A 209 14.46 -40.19 3.85
CA LYS A 209 13.31 -40.78 4.54
C LYS A 209 12.03 -40.64 3.70
N LEU A 210 11.81 -39.49 3.07
CA LEU A 210 10.63 -39.24 2.23
C LEU A 210 10.67 -40.02 0.91
N ALA A 211 11.85 -40.28 0.36
CA ALA A 211 12.01 -41.10 -0.85
C ALA A 211 11.42 -42.51 -0.69
N LYS A 212 11.38 -43.05 0.54
CA LYS A 212 10.78 -44.35 0.85
C LYS A 212 9.26 -44.39 0.67
N ILE A 213 8.61 -43.24 0.66
CA ILE A 213 7.16 -43.08 0.44
C ILE A 213 6.86 -42.28 -0.84
N GLY A 214 7.86 -42.13 -1.74
CA GLY A 214 7.69 -41.53 -3.07
C GLY A 214 7.74 -40.00 -3.13
N LEU A 215 8.19 -39.31 -2.07
CA LEU A 215 8.26 -37.84 -2.01
C LEU A 215 9.72 -37.32 -2.00
N ARG A 216 9.94 -36.12 -2.54
CA ARG A 216 11.22 -35.39 -2.50
C ARG A 216 10.98 -33.90 -2.22
N ILE A 217 11.93 -33.25 -1.55
CA ILE A 217 11.94 -31.80 -1.26
C ILE A 217 13.20 -31.13 -1.82
#